data_AF-A0A5N7CCZ4-F1
#
_entry.id   AF-A0A5N7CCZ4-F1
#
_cell.length_a   1.000
_cell.length_b   1.000
_cell.length_c   1.000
_cell.angle_alpha   90.00
_cell.angle_beta   90.00
_cell.angle_gamma   90.00
#
_symmetry.space_group_name_H-M   'P 1'
#
loop_
_entity.id
_entity.type
_entity.pdbx_description
1 polymer ?
#
loop_
_entity_poly.entity_id
_entity_poly.type
_entity_poly.pdbx_seq_one_letter_code
_entity_poly.pdbx_strand_id
1 'polypeptide(L)'
;MDYDCAKKLNGSEEITRPNDVQRQRQCKKQVLTMVLVSLVLSVMTFATIRLIAVLNNDIRNPIHPNSGNPSNIFGDCGTTPTQARDQHCLFDAMSFSWLPSACYDEELVNQFLQLRNWTWSRDREGLDSVSSEEVLQGDITELFVTHEYHFFHCTYQWRKMHRGIERGVIDTYIADYGHTEHCEHMLAMNLAFDSVDTVIRMKFPKCQVVAGARGRRE
;
A
#
# COMPACT_ATOMS: atom_id res chain seq x y z
N MET A 1 50.03 -12.29 12.98
CA MET A 1 49.81 -10.83 12.89
C MET A 1 51.08 -10.18 13.37
N ASP A 2 51.86 -9.55 12.48
CA ASP A 2 53.09 -8.87 12.90
C ASP A 2 52.69 -7.53 13.54
N TYR A 3 52.24 -7.63 14.80
CA TYR A 3 51.74 -6.55 15.66
C TYR A 3 52.73 -5.37 15.76
N ASP A 4 53.98 -5.61 15.37
CA ASP A 4 55.10 -4.68 15.43
C ASP A 4 55.07 -3.61 14.31
N CYS A 5 54.37 -3.86 13.20
CA CYS A 5 54.41 -2.97 12.03
C CYS A 5 53.46 -1.75 12.16
N ALA A 6 52.24 -1.97 12.66
CA ALA A 6 51.27 -0.89 12.87
C ALA A 6 51.71 0.08 13.98
N LYS A 7 52.40 -0.44 15.01
CA LYS A 7 52.90 0.35 16.15
C LYS A 7 54.07 1.28 15.76
N LYS A 8 54.90 0.87 14.79
CA LYS A 8 56.06 1.65 14.30
C LYS A 8 55.71 2.83 13.38
N LEU A 9 54.51 2.88 12.81
CA LEU A 9 54.05 4.04 12.02
C LEU A 9 53.54 5.20 12.89
N ASN A 10 53.23 4.95 14.17
CA ASN A 10 52.74 5.95 15.13
C ASN A 10 53.84 6.49 16.08
N GLY A 11 55.08 5.97 16.01
CA GLY A 11 56.20 6.38 16.86
C GLY A 11 57.13 7.35 16.15
N SER A 12 57.40 8.51 16.77
CA SER A 12 58.35 9.52 16.32
C SER A 12 59.80 9.16 16.67
N GLU A 13 60.32 8.05 16.12
CA GLU A 13 61.76 7.73 16.20
C GLU A 13 62.46 8.00 14.87
N GLU A 14 63.62 8.64 14.96
CA GLU A 14 64.39 9.22 13.84
C GLU A 14 65.04 8.14 12.96
N ILE A 15 64.62 8.06 11.69
CA ILE A 15 65.03 7.04 10.72
C ILE A 15 66.41 7.39 10.14
N THR A 16 67.48 6.83 10.67
CA THR A 16 68.86 7.12 10.21
C THR A 16 69.60 5.94 9.54
N ARG A 17 68.98 4.76 9.34
CA ARG A 17 69.62 3.61 8.64
C ARG A 17 68.90 3.21 7.35
N PRO A 18 69.63 2.91 6.24
CA PRO A 18 69.03 2.52 4.95
C PRO A 18 68.07 1.32 5.02
N ASN A 19 68.35 0.36 5.89
CA ASN A 19 67.51 -0.84 6.09
C ASN A 19 66.15 -0.51 6.73
N ASP A 20 66.04 0.56 7.52
CA ASP A 20 64.79 0.98 8.16
C ASP A 20 63.84 1.66 7.16
N VAL A 21 64.38 2.41 6.19
CA VAL A 21 63.60 3.01 5.10
C VAL A 21 63.00 1.93 4.19
N GLN A 22 63.77 0.90 3.84
CA GLN A 22 63.29 -0.21 3.02
C GLN A 22 62.21 -1.03 3.75
N ARG A 23 62.41 -1.28 5.05
CA ARG A 23 61.44 -1.99 5.90
C ARG A 23 60.16 -1.19 6.13
N GLN A 24 60.26 0.13 6.30
CA GLN A 24 59.10 1.03 6.39
C GLN A 24 58.31 1.08 5.08
N ARG A 25 58.97 1.13 3.92
CA ARG A 25 58.33 1.06 2.60
C ARG A 25 57.61 -0.29 2.40
N GLN A 26 58.22 -1.40 2.83
CA GLN A 26 57.60 -2.71 2.76
C GLN A 26 56.37 -2.83 3.67
N CYS A 27 56.46 -2.29 4.89
CA CYS A 27 55.34 -2.23 5.83
C CYS A 27 54.17 -1.40 5.29
N LYS A 28 54.44 -0.20 4.74
CA LYS A 28 53.43 0.65 4.12
C LYS A 28 52.74 -0.03 2.93
N LYS A 29 53.51 -0.72 2.08
CA LYS A 29 52.95 -1.51 0.97
C LYS A 29 52.05 -2.64 1.49
N GLN A 30 52.49 -3.40 2.48
CA GLN A 30 51.70 -4.51 3.05
C GLN A 30 50.40 -4.02 3.71
N VAL A 31 50.46 -2.94 4.50
CA VAL A 31 49.27 -2.34 5.10
C VAL A 31 48.31 -1.82 4.04
N LEU A 32 48.82 -1.12 3.02
CA LEU A 32 48.00 -0.63 1.90
C LEU A 32 47.35 -1.79 1.14
N THR A 33 48.09 -2.86 0.84
CA THR A 33 47.54 -4.06 0.20
C THR A 33 46.46 -4.71 1.06
N MET A 34 46.65 -4.81 2.38
CA MET A 34 45.63 -5.37 3.27
C MET A 34 44.35 -4.53 3.30
N VAL A 35 44.47 -3.21 3.36
CA VAL A 35 43.32 -2.29 3.33
C VAL A 35 42.56 -2.42 2.01
N LEU A 36 43.27 -2.43 0.88
CA LEU A 36 42.66 -2.59 -0.44
C LEU A 36 41.95 -3.94 -0.59
N VAL A 37 42.56 -5.03 -0.14
CA VAL A 37 41.92 -6.37 -0.17
C VAL A 37 40.66 -6.39 0.71
N SER A 38 40.70 -5.76 1.88
CA SER A 38 39.56 -5.71 2.80
C SER A 38 38.40 -4.89 2.22
N LEU A 39 38.69 -3.79 1.53
CA LEU A 39 37.71 -2.97 0.82
C LEU A 39 37.09 -3.72 -0.36
N VAL A 40 37.88 -4.45 -1.14
CA VAL A 40 37.35 -5.25 -2.26
C VAL A 40 36.46 -6.37 -1.73
N LEU A 41 36.89 -7.09 -0.69
CA LEU A 41 36.09 -8.15 -0.09
C LEU A 41 34.77 -7.62 0.48
N SER A 42 34.77 -6.45 1.14
CA SER A 42 33.53 -5.87 1.66
C SER A 42 32.58 -5.45 0.54
N VAL A 43 33.07 -4.83 -0.54
CA VAL A 43 32.23 -4.48 -1.70
C VAL A 43 31.62 -5.72 -2.34
N MET A 44 32.41 -6.79 -2.50
CA MET A 44 31.93 -8.05 -3.07
C MET A 44 30.90 -8.75 -2.17
N THR A 45 31.07 -8.72 -0.84
CA THR A 45 30.06 -9.28 0.07
C THR A 45 28.77 -8.46 0.06
N PHE A 46 28.84 -7.13 0.04
CA PHE A 46 27.65 -6.29 -0.11
C PHE A 46 26.92 -6.53 -1.44
N ALA A 47 27.65 -6.64 -2.55
CA ALA A 47 27.06 -6.90 -3.87
C ALA A 47 26.38 -8.28 -3.93
N THR A 48 27.01 -9.32 -3.37
CA THR A 48 26.43 -10.67 -3.31
C THR A 48 25.20 -10.73 -2.41
N ILE A 49 25.20 -10.07 -1.24
CA ILE A 49 24.02 -9.96 -0.38
C ILE A 49 22.85 -9.27 -1.11
N ARG A 50 23.12 -8.18 -1.84
CA ARG A 50 22.10 -7.48 -2.64
C ARG A 50 21.56 -8.35 -3.76
N LEU A 51 22.42 -9.08 -4.48
CA LEU A 51 22.00 -9.99 -5.55
C LEU A 51 21.13 -11.14 -4.98
N ILE A 52 21.54 -11.74 -3.87
CA ILE A 52 20.75 -12.78 -3.18
C ILE A 52 19.40 -12.21 -2.73
N ALA A 53 19.35 -10.98 -2.22
CA ALA A 53 18.10 -10.34 -1.83
C ALA A 53 17.16 -10.11 -3.02
N VAL A 54 17.67 -9.66 -4.17
CA VAL A 54 16.88 -9.45 -5.40
C VAL A 54 16.36 -10.79 -5.95
N LEU A 55 17.24 -11.80 -6.06
CA LEU A 55 16.85 -13.13 -6.52
C LEU A 55 15.84 -13.80 -5.58
N ASN A 56 15.97 -13.61 -4.27
CA ASN A 56 14.99 -14.09 -3.29
C ASN A 56 13.68 -13.29 -3.31
N ASN A 57 13.70 -12.01 -3.72
CA ASN A 57 12.50 -11.21 -3.86
C ASN A 57 11.65 -11.68 -5.05
N ASP A 58 12.30 -12.12 -6.14
CA ASP A 58 11.62 -12.74 -7.29
C ASP A 58 10.94 -14.07 -6.90
N ILE A 59 11.56 -14.86 -6.02
CA ILE A 59 10.99 -16.14 -5.53
C ILE A 59 9.89 -15.91 -4.47
N ARG A 60 9.91 -14.78 -3.75
CA ARG A 60 8.91 -14.41 -2.73
C ARG A 60 7.73 -13.59 -3.27
N ASN A 61 7.64 -13.37 -4.57
CA ASN A 61 6.37 -13.04 -5.20
C ASN A 61 5.74 -14.34 -5.71
N PRO A 62 5.09 -15.15 -4.85
CA PRO A 62 4.09 -16.04 -5.38
C PRO A 62 3.04 -15.14 -6.01
N ILE A 63 2.94 -15.16 -7.34
CA ILE A 63 1.65 -15.00 -7.99
C ILE A 63 0.82 -16.13 -7.38
N HIS A 64 0.17 -15.87 -6.26
CA HIS A 64 -0.92 -16.68 -5.79
C HIS A 64 -2.08 -16.28 -6.70
N PRO A 65 -2.45 -17.10 -7.72
CA PRO A 65 -3.83 -17.05 -8.16
C PRO A 65 -4.60 -17.33 -6.88
N ASN A 66 -5.35 -16.33 -6.43
CA ASN A 66 -6.16 -16.42 -5.23
C ASN A 66 -7.21 -17.51 -5.50
N SER A 67 -6.85 -18.78 -5.33
CA SER A 67 -7.81 -19.88 -5.26
C SER A 67 -8.43 -19.75 -3.87
N GLY A 68 -9.23 -18.70 -3.71
CA GLY A 68 -10.06 -18.51 -2.54
C GLY A 68 -10.87 -19.78 -2.38
N ASN A 69 -10.61 -20.50 -1.29
CA ASN A 69 -11.49 -21.57 -0.88
C ASN A 69 -12.89 -20.93 -0.77
N PRO A 70 -13.91 -21.36 -1.52
CA PRO A 70 -15.23 -20.71 -1.54
C PRO A 70 -15.90 -20.63 -0.16
N SER A 71 -15.34 -21.33 0.83
CA SER A 71 -15.74 -21.28 2.25
C SER A 71 -15.41 -19.97 3.01
N ASN A 72 -14.85 -18.94 2.36
CA ASN A 72 -14.44 -17.69 3.02
C ASN A 72 -15.13 -16.42 2.50
N ILE A 73 -16.13 -16.55 1.62
CA ILE A 73 -16.88 -15.41 1.07
C ILE A 73 -18.21 -15.24 1.84
N PHE A 74 -18.40 -14.09 2.47
CA PHE A 74 -19.62 -13.71 3.17
C PHE A 74 -20.60 -13.03 2.21
N GLY A 75 -21.35 -13.84 1.46
CA GLY A 75 -22.43 -13.33 0.60
C GLY A 75 -21.97 -12.76 -0.74
N ASP A 76 -22.89 -12.81 -1.69
CA ASP A 76 -22.85 -12.13 -2.98
C ASP A 76 -23.93 -11.03 -2.94
N CYS A 77 -23.80 -9.98 -3.75
CA CYS A 77 -24.85 -8.96 -3.93
C CYS A 77 -25.38 -8.95 -5.37
N GLY A 78 -24.98 -9.93 -6.18
CA GLY A 78 -25.27 -9.96 -7.60
C GLY A 78 -24.54 -8.85 -8.34
N THR A 79 -25.16 -8.36 -9.41
CA THR A 79 -24.57 -7.34 -10.30
C THR A 79 -25.54 -6.21 -10.60
N THR A 80 -26.67 -6.14 -9.89
CA THR A 80 -27.71 -5.12 -10.07
C THR A 80 -28.29 -4.69 -8.72
N PRO A 81 -28.81 -3.44 -8.58
CA PRO A 81 -29.46 -2.99 -7.35
C PRO A 81 -30.62 -3.88 -6.92
N THR A 82 -31.41 -4.38 -7.86
CA THR A 82 -32.51 -5.31 -7.57
C THR A 82 -32.00 -6.59 -6.92
N GLN A 83 -30.99 -7.24 -7.51
CA GLN A 83 -30.40 -8.45 -6.92
C GLN A 83 -29.77 -8.17 -5.55
N ALA A 84 -29.10 -7.03 -5.39
CA ALA A 84 -28.50 -6.64 -4.12
C ALA A 84 -29.56 -6.50 -3.02
N ARG A 85 -30.70 -5.87 -3.31
CA ARG A 85 -31.83 -5.78 -2.37
C ARG A 85 -32.44 -7.13 -2.07
N ASP A 86 -32.66 -7.97 -3.07
CA ASP A 86 -33.17 -9.34 -2.90
C ASP A 86 -32.24 -10.18 -2.02
N GLN A 87 -30.93 -9.90 -2.07
CA GLN A 87 -29.88 -10.53 -1.27
C GLN A 87 -29.61 -9.81 0.06
N HIS A 88 -30.43 -8.82 0.42
CA HIS A 88 -30.34 -8.03 1.66
C HIS A 88 -28.99 -7.32 1.84
N CYS A 89 -28.34 -6.96 0.73
CA CYS A 89 -27.15 -6.11 0.75
C CYS A 89 -27.52 -4.66 1.06
N LEU A 90 -26.53 -3.91 1.51
CA LEU A 90 -26.66 -2.52 1.93
C LEU A 90 -25.86 -1.63 0.98
N PHE A 91 -26.45 -0.51 0.56
CA PHE A 91 -25.78 0.45 -0.30
C PHE A 91 -24.92 1.41 0.54
N ASP A 92 -23.62 1.41 0.27
CA ASP A 92 -22.66 2.35 0.82
C ASP A 92 -22.41 3.45 -0.19
N ALA A 93 -22.99 4.62 0.04
CA ALA A 93 -22.88 5.76 -0.86
C ALA A 93 -21.47 6.38 -0.90
N MET A 94 -20.61 6.13 0.10
CA MET A 94 -19.23 6.64 0.09
C MET A 94 -18.28 5.75 -0.71
N SER A 95 -18.40 4.42 -0.64
CA SER A 95 -17.69 3.52 -1.58
C SER A 95 -18.41 3.37 -2.93
N PHE A 96 -19.65 3.86 -3.00
CA PHE A 96 -20.57 3.72 -4.13
C PHE A 96 -20.73 2.25 -4.54
N SER A 97 -21.04 1.40 -3.56
CA SER A 97 -21.08 -0.06 -3.70
C SER A 97 -22.22 -0.69 -2.91
N TRP A 98 -22.82 -1.75 -3.45
CA TRP A 98 -23.69 -2.66 -2.70
C TRP A 98 -22.83 -3.72 -2.02
N LEU A 99 -23.00 -3.88 -0.70
CA LEU A 99 -22.13 -4.70 0.14
C LEU A 99 -22.94 -5.71 0.96
N PRO A 100 -22.43 -6.94 1.16
CA PRO A 100 -22.95 -7.83 2.17
C PRO A 100 -22.83 -7.18 3.55
N SER A 101 -23.79 -7.45 4.45
CA SER A 101 -23.83 -6.86 5.79
C SER A 101 -22.52 -7.01 6.58
N ALA A 102 -21.80 -8.11 6.39
CA ALA A 102 -20.51 -8.37 7.03
C ALA A 102 -19.43 -7.33 6.69
N CYS A 103 -19.50 -6.69 5.51
CA CYS A 103 -18.54 -5.68 5.05
C CYS A 103 -19.13 -4.26 4.99
N TYR A 104 -20.39 -4.08 5.37
CA TYR A 104 -21.00 -2.76 5.49
C TYR A 104 -20.65 -2.14 6.85
N ASP A 105 -20.21 -0.88 6.85
CA ASP A 105 -19.78 -0.16 8.04
C ASP A 105 -20.62 1.10 8.23
N GLU A 106 -21.85 0.91 8.74
CA GLU A 106 -22.84 1.98 8.89
C GLU A 106 -22.29 3.21 9.62
N GLU A 107 -21.54 2.99 10.71
CA GLU A 107 -20.93 4.06 11.50
C GLU A 107 -19.97 4.91 10.66
N LEU A 108 -19.13 4.26 9.86
CA LEU A 108 -18.14 4.93 9.02
C LEU A 108 -18.81 5.66 7.85
N VAL A 109 -19.79 5.04 7.19
CA VAL A 109 -20.57 5.64 6.10
C VAL A 109 -21.23 6.92 6.60
N ASN A 110 -21.94 6.84 7.73
CA ASN A 110 -22.64 7.99 8.32
C ASN A 110 -21.68 9.11 8.72
N GLN A 111 -20.53 8.76 9.32
CA GLN A 111 -19.50 9.75 9.65
C GLN A 111 -19.07 10.55 8.42
N PHE A 112 -18.77 9.88 7.31
CA PHE A 112 -18.29 10.54 6.09
C PHE A 112 -19.39 11.28 5.32
N LEU A 113 -20.62 10.74 5.27
CA LEU A 113 -21.76 11.43 4.67
C LEU A 113 -22.08 12.74 5.40
N GLN A 114 -21.80 12.83 6.70
CA GLN A 114 -22.02 14.04 7.50
C GLN A 114 -20.84 15.04 7.47
N LEU A 115 -19.69 14.69 6.89
CA LEU A 115 -18.53 15.59 6.85
C LEU A 115 -18.79 16.84 6.00
N ARG A 116 -19.58 16.71 4.93
CA ARG A 116 -19.82 17.74 3.92
C ARG A 116 -21.23 17.62 3.36
N ASN A 117 -21.69 18.68 2.71
CA ASN A 117 -22.85 18.63 1.84
C ASN A 117 -22.41 18.14 0.45
N TRP A 118 -22.31 16.82 0.31
CA TRP A 118 -21.90 16.19 -0.94
C TRP A 118 -22.85 16.55 -2.08
N THR A 119 -22.28 16.74 -3.27
CA THR A 119 -23.01 17.03 -4.49
C THR A 119 -22.70 15.95 -5.52
N TRP A 120 -23.75 15.44 -6.15
CA TRP A 120 -23.66 14.48 -7.24
C TRP A 120 -24.45 15.00 -8.44
N SER A 121 -24.01 14.68 -9.65
CA SER A 121 -24.70 15.07 -10.87
C SER A 121 -24.73 13.94 -11.90
N ARG A 122 -25.72 13.96 -12.79
CA ARG A 122 -25.80 13.07 -13.96
C ARG A 122 -24.94 13.55 -15.12
N ASP A 123 -24.49 14.80 -15.10
CA ASP A 123 -23.62 15.40 -16.10
C ASP A 123 -22.36 16.01 -15.48
N ARG A 124 -21.38 16.31 -16.33
CA ARG A 124 -20.08 16.85 -15.88
C ARG A 124 -20.20 18.30 -15.46
N GLU A 125 -21.13 19.03 -16.09
CA GLU A 125 -21.36 20.45 -15.90
C GLU A 125 -22.04 20.78 -14.56
N GLY A 126 -22.59 19.78 -13.87
CA GLY A 126 -23.32 19.92 -12.62
C GLY A 126 -24.74 20.44 -12.78
N LEU A 127 -25.29 20.42 -14.01
CA LEU A 127 -26.59 21.03 -14.32
C LEU A 127 -27.76 20.15 -13.89
N ASP A 128 -27.60 18.83 -13.99
CA ASP A 128 -28.53 17.80 -13.54
C ASP A 128 -28.06 17.25 -12.19
N SER A 129 -28.26 18.04 -11.14
CA SER A 129 -27.91 17.68 -9.76
C SER A 129 -28.87 16.63 -9.19
N VAL A 130 -28.32 15.65 -8.47
CA VAL A 130 -29.06 14.54 -7.86
C VAL A 130 -29.13 14.73 -6.35
N SER A 131 -30.31 14.54 -5.74
CA SER A 131 -30.45 14.70 -4.29
C SER A 131 -29.78 13.54 -3.53
N SER A 132 -29.34 13.83 -2.30
CA SER A 132 -28.77 12.80 -1.41
C SER A 132 -29.75 11.64 -1.20
N GLU A 133 -31.05 11.91 -1.06
CA GLU A 133 -32.08 10.87 -0.87
C GLU A 133 -32.16 9.94 -2.08
N GLU A 134 -32.01 10.47 -3.29
CA GLU A 134 -32.02 9.68 -4.52
C GLU A 134 -30.73 8.86 -4.67
N VAL A 135 -29.57 9.44 -4.34
CA VAL A 135 -28.30 8.70 -4.32
C VAL A 135 -28.36 7.54 -3.33
N LEU A 136 -28.90 7.77 -2.13
CA LEU A 136 -29.02 6.76 -1.07
C LEU A 136 -29.98 5.61 -1.41
N GLN A 137 -30.86 5.75 -2.41
CA GLN A 137 -31.65 4.63 -2.90
C GLN A 137 -30.77 3.57 -3.59
N GLY A 138 -29.63 3.96 -4.16
CA GLY A 138 -28.68 3.03 -4.79
C GLY A 138 -29.10 2.50 -6.16
N ASP A 139 -29.99 3.22 -6.88
CA ASP A 139 -30.45 2.84 -8.23
C ASP A 139 -29.61 3.44 -9.37
N ILE A 140 -28.82 4.47 -9.09
CA ILE A 140 -28.02 5.17 -10.10
C ILE A 140 -26.65 4.51 -10.23
N THR A 141 -26.31 4.04 -11.44
CA THR A 141 -25.09 3.27 -11.73
C THR A 141 -23.84 4.12 -11.87
N GLU A 142 -23.99 5.40 -12.21
CA GLU A 142 -22.89 6.32 -12.47
C GLU A 142 -23.28 7.76 -12.12
N LEU A 143 -22.37 8.49 -11.46
CA LEU A 143 -22.54 9.90 -11.11
C LEU A 143 -21.22 10.65 -11.28
N PHE A 144 -21.31 11.91 -11.69
CA PHE A 144 -20.22 12.87 -11.64
C PHE A 144 -20.11 13.47 -10.24
N VAL A 145 -18.88 13.60 -9.77
CA VAL A 145 -18.55 14.16 -8.45
C VAL A 145 -17.33 15.07 -8.53
N THR A 146 -17.20 15.94 -7.53
CA THR A 146 -16.04 16.82 -7.41
C THR A 146 -14.79 16.07 -6.96
N HIS A 147 -13.64 16.70 -7.19
CA HIS A 147 -12.35 16.23 -6.68
C HIS A 147 -12.35 16.17 -5.15
N GLU A 148 -13.03 17.09 -4.46
CA GLU A 148 -13.20 17.01 -2.99
C GLU A 148 -13.88 15.70 -2.59
N TYR A 149 -14.98 15.33 -3.26
CA TYR A 149 -15.63 14.05 -2.99
C TYR A 149 -14.68 12.88 -3.25
N HIS A 150 -13.90 12.91 -4.34
CA HIS A 150 -12.97 11.83 -4.66
C HIS A 150 -11.83 11.72 -3.63
N PHE A 151 -11.32 12.85 -3.13
CA PHE A 151 -10.35 12.88 -2.03
C PHE A 151 -10.93 12.20 -0.77
N PHE A 152 -12.14 12.57 -0.36
CA PHE A 152 -12.79 11.98 0.81
C PHE A 152 -13.21 10.52 0.57
N HIS A 153 -13.57 10.13 -0.65
CA HIS A 153 -13.76 8.74 -1.04
C HIS A 153 -12.47 7.93 -0.82
N CYS A 154 -11.30 8.43 -1.24
CA CYS A 154 -10.04 7.72 -1.06
C CYS A 154 -9.67 7.57 0.43
N THR A 155 -9.83 8.64 1.22
CA THR A 155 -9.59 8.55 2.68
C THR A 155 -10.61 7.64 3.39
N TYR A 156 -11.87 7.63 2.95
CA TYR A 156 -12.90 6.71 3.42
C TYR A 156 -12.50 5.26 3.14
N GLN A 157 -12.09 4.94 1.91
CA GLN A 157 -11.71 3.57 1.52
C GLN A 157 -10.48 3.09 2.29
N TRP A 158 -9.50 3.97 2.56
CA TRP A 158 -8.36 3.63 3.42
C TRP A 158 -8.82 3.30 4.86
N ARG A 159 -9.67 4.15 5.47
CA ARG A 159 -10.16 3.90 6.83
C ARG A 159 -11.04 2.65 6.90
N LYS A 160 -11.87 2.41 5.88
CA LYS A 160 -12.69 1.20 5.73
C LYS A 160 -11.82 -0.05 5.63
N MET A 161 -10.76 -0.02 4.83
CA MET A 161 -9.79 -1.12 4.71
C MET A 161 -9.18 -1.47 6.08
N HIS A 162 -8.71 -0.47 6.82
CA HIS A 162 -8.13 -0.68 8.15
C HIS A 162 -9.14 -1.32 9.11
N ARG A 163 -10.36 -0.77 9.19
CA ARG A 163 -11.43 -1.33 10.05
C ARG A 163 -11.83 -2.74 9.64
N GLY A 164 -11.84 -3.05 8.34
CA GLY A 164 -12.07 -4.39 7.83
C GLY A 164 -10.98 -5.38 8.28
N ILE A 165 -9.71 -4.98 8.22
CA ILE A 165 -8.57 -5.76 8.74
C ILE A 165 -8.74 -6.05 10.24
N GLU A 166 -9.12 -5.04 11.03
CA GLU A 166 -9.35 -5.21 12.48
C GLU A 166 -10.50 -6.17 12.78
N ARG A 167 -11.59 -6.11 12.00
CA ARG A 167 -12.76 -6.99 12.11
C ARG A 167 -12.51 -8.39 11.55
N GLY A 168 -11.46 -8.57 10.77
CA GLY A 168 -11.14 -9.83 10.08
C GLY A 168 -11.97 -10.10 8.83
N VAL A 169 -12.71 -9.11 8.31
CA VAL A 169 -13.51 -9.19 7.09
C VAL A 169 -13.31 -7.96 6.21
N ILE A 170 -13.15 -8.15 4.90
CA ILE A 170 -12.82 -7.09 3.96
C ILE A 170 -13.55 -7.31 2.63
N ASP A 171 -14.00 -6.25 1.97
CA ASP A 171 -14.57 -6.37 0.63
C ASP A 171 -13.47 -6.54 -0.44
N THR A 172 -13.78 -7.24 -1.52
CA THR A 172 -12.81 -7.58 -2.57
C THR A 172 -12.27 -6.38 -3.32
N TYR A 173 -12.96 -5.23 -3.29
CA TYR A 173 -12.52 -4.03 -4.00
C TYR A 173 -11.44 -3.28 -3.23
N ILE A 174 -11.61 -3.11 -1.91
CA ILE A 174 -10.58 -2.48 -1.06
C ILE A 174 -9.48 -3.46 -0.64
N ALA A 175 -9.70 -4.77 -0.78
CA ALA A 175 -8.65 -5.78 -0.63
C ALA A 175 -7.69 -5.83 -1.83
N ASP A 176 -8.09 -5.26 -2.97
CA ASP A 176 -7.24 -5.17 -4.16
C ASP A 176 -6.15 -4.11 -3.97
N TYR A 177 -4.90 -4.51 -4.22
CA TYR A 177 -3.75 -3.61 -4.05
C TYR A 177 -3.74 -2.48 -5.09
N GLY A 178 -4.21 -2.74 -6.31
CA GLY A 178 -4.31 -1.71 -7.35
C GLY A 178 -5.25 -0.57 -6.95
N HIS A 179 -6.31 -0.88 -6.18
CA HIS A 179 -7.15 0.16 -5.58
C HIS A 179 -6.38 1.01 -4.54
N THR A 180 -5.49 0.40 -3.76
CA THR A 180 -4.64 1.15 -2.81
C THR A 180 -3.68 2.09 -3.54
N GLU A 181 -3.01 1.62 -4.58
CA GLU A 181 -2.11 2.44 -5.40
C GLU A 181 -2.86 3.60 -6.08
N HIS A 182 -4.08 3.35 -6.59
CA HIS A 182 -4.94 4.39 -7.14
C HIS A 182 -5.26 5.45 -6.09
N CYS A 183 -5.72 5.06 -4.89
CA CYS A 183 -6.02 5.99 -3.82
C CYS A 183 -4.77 6.78 -3.38
N GLU A 184 -3.61 6.14 -3.27
CA GLU A 184 -2.34 6.81 -2.96
C GLU A 184 -2.03 7.91 -3.99
N HIS A 185 -2.08 7.56 -5.28
CA HIS A 185 -1.85 8.51 -6.36
C HIS A 185 -2.83 9.68 -6.29
N MET A 186 -4.13 9.41 -6.15
CA MET A 186 -5.16 10.45 -6.06
C MET A 186 -4.95 11.37 -4.86
N LEU A 187 -4.56 10.85 -3.70
CA LEU A 187 -4.31 11.65 -2.50
C LEU A 187 -3.03 12.49 -2.61
N ALA A 188 -2.09 12.11 -3.48
CA ALA A 188 -0.88 12.88 -3.76
C ALA A 188 -1.07 13.96 -4.83
N MET A 189 -2.18 13.95 -5.56
CA MET A 189 -2.48 14.95 -6.59
C MET A 189 -2.83 16.30 -5.96
N ASN A 190 -2.36 17.38 -6.58
CA ASN A 190 -2.68 18.75 -6.20
C ASN A 190 -3.67 19.35 -7.21
N LEU A 191 -4.92 18.89 -7.17
CA LEU A 191 -6.02 19.42 -8.00
C LEU A 191 -6.93 20.34 -7.18
N ALA A 192 -7.63 21.23 -7.89
CA ALA A 192 -8.63 22.09 -7.27
C ALA A 192 -9.84 21.26 -6.83
N PHE A 193 -10.25 21.41 -5.57
CA PHE A 193 -11.27 20.58 -4.93
C PHE A 193 -12.65 20.71 -5.56
N ASP A 194 -12.95 21.85 -6.17
CA ASP A 194 -14.21 22.17 -6.84
C ASP A 194 -14.31 21.60 -8.27
N SER A 195 -13.20 21.12 -8.84
CA SER A 195 -13.21 20.56 -10.19
C SER A 195 -13.97 19.22 -10.25
N VAL A 196 -14.84 19.04 -11.25
CA VAL A 196 -15.52 17.76 -11.54
C VAL A 196 -14.64 16.94 -12.47
N ASP A 197 -13.73 16.18 -11.87
CA ASP A 197 -12.76 15.32 -12.57
C ASP A 197 -13.16 13.84 -12.56
N THR A 198 -14.10 13.47 -11.69
CA THR A 198 -14.32 12.08 -11.32
C THR A 198 -15.74 11.60 -11.60
N VAL A 199 -15.81 10.36 -12.06
CA VAL A 199 -17.05 9.61 -12.27
C VAL A 199 -17.04 8.42 -11.33
N ILE A 200 -17.96 8.40 -10.36
CA ILE A 200 -18.15 7.26 -9.48
C ILE A 200 -19.08 6.25 -10.14
N ARG A 201 -18.67 4.97 -10.11
CA ARG A 201 -19.40 3.85 -10.72
C ARG A 201 -19.76 2.82 -9.68
N MET A 202 -21.01 2.38 -9.72
CA MET A 202 -21.57 1.44 -8.77
C MET A 202 -20.85 0.10 -8.88
N LYS A 203 -20.58 -0.53 -7.73
CA LYS A 203 -19.88 -1.82 -7.65
C LYS A 203 -20.63 -2.80 -6.75
N PHE A 204 -20.33 -4.08 -6.94
CA PHE A 204 -20.89 -5.19 -6.16
C PHE A 204 -19.76 -6.10 -5.67
N PRO A 205 -18.82 -5.59 -4.85
CA PRO A 205 -17.72 -6.40 -4.38
C PRO A 205 -18.22 -7.47 -3.40
N LYS A 206 -17.51 -8.58 -3.34
CA LYS A 206 -17.79 -9.68 -2.40
C LYS A 206 -17.14 -9.36 -1.06
N CYS A 207 -17.64 -9.93 0.02
CA CYS A 207 -17.02 -9.82 1.34
C CYS A 207 -16.23 -11.09 1.64
N GLN A 208 -15.03 -10.99 2.20
CA GLN A 208 -14.18 -12.15 2.50
C GLN A 208 -13.44 -12.05 3.83
N VAL A 209 -13.07 -13.19 4.40
CA VAL A 209 -12.18 -13.23 5.58
C VAL A 209 -10.79 -12.69 5.18
N VAL A 210 -10.21 -11.84 6.03
CA VAL A 210 -8.83 -11.37 5.88
C VAL A 210 -7.86 -12.54 6.13
N ALA A 211 -6.92 -12.76 5.21
CA ALA A 211 -5.93 -13.84 5.33
C ALA A 211 -5.16 -13.72 6.67
N GLY A 212 -5.10 -14.81 7.44
CA GLY A 212 -4.47 -14.82 8.76
C GLY A 212 -5.40 -14.51 9.95
N ALA A 213 -6.65 -14.10 9.73
CA ALA A 213 -7.60 -13.81 10.82
C ALA A 213 -8.07 -15.06 11.61
N ARG A 214 -7.82 -16.29 11.11
CA ARG A 214 -8.26 -17.56 11.74
C ARG A 214 -7.60 -17.90 13.10
N GLY A 215 -6.82 -17.00 13.70
CA GLY A 215 -6.08 -17.24 14.94
C GLY A 215 -6.67 -16.67 16.23
N ARG A 216 -7.70 -15.81 16.17
CA ARG A 216 -8.37 -15.27 17.36
C ARG A 216 -9.71 -15.95 17.57
N ARG A 217 -9.69 -17.14 18.18
CA ARG A 217 -10.86 -17.65 18.92
C ARG A 217 -10.62 -17.28 20.39
N GLU A 218 -11.61 -16.62 20.98
CA GLU A 218 -11.72 -16.37 22.41
C GLU A 218 -11.66 -17.66 23.22
#